data_AF-A0A1Y6CAQ7-F1
#
_entry.id   AF-A0A1Y6CAQ7-F1
#
_cell.length_a   1.000
_cell.length_b   1.000
_cell.length_c   1.000
_cell.angle_alpha   90.00
_cell.angle_beta   90.00
_cell.angle_gamma   90.00
#
_symmetry.space_group_name_H-M   'P 1'
#
loop_
_entity.id
_entity.type
_entity.pdbx_description
1 polymer ?
#
loop_
_entity_poly.entity_id
_entity_poly.type
_entity_poly.pdbx_seq_one_letter_code
_entity_poly.pdbx_strand_id
1 'polypeptide(L)'
;MKVTVIMSMLALLSTPSFANKGEQTPPVDQGQQQQDPVDQGQQQQDPVDQGQQQQDPVDQGQQPPQPPIVDNGQSPIQQKPGVYKYLEPKHPAGDRLDWCLTWANHCGQEAANAYCEEMGHRMAVDLERAADVGYTRLLQDDRMVCNGYPCDSFTYITCSN
;
A
#
# COMPACT_ATOMS: atom_id res chain seq x y z
N MET A 1 17.45 -39.92 -57.04
CA MET A 1 17.69 -40.22 -55.61
C MET A 1 16.44 -39.81 -54.85
N LYS A 2 15.67 -40.78 -54.35
CA LYS A 2 14.46 -40.61 -53.55
C LYS A 2 14.68 -41.45 -52.30
N VAL A 3 14.62 -40.87 -51.11
CA VAL A 3 13.92 -41.42 -49.94
C VAL A 3 13.71 -40.26 -48.96
N THR A 4 12.48 -39.75 -48.91
CA THR A 4 11.94 -39.01 -47.77
C THR A 4 11.20 -40.04 -46.93
N VAL A 5 11.56 -40.21 -45.65
CA VAL A 5 10.76 -40.98 -44.69
C VAL A 5 10.37 -40.05 -43.55
N ILE A 6 9.09 -39.73 -43.57
CA ILE A 6 8.27 -39.19 -42.48
C ILE A 6 8.26 -40.17 -41.31
N MET A 7 8.73 -39.74 -40.14
CA MET A 7 8.50 -40.45 -38.89
C MET A 7 7.73 -39.51 -37.94
N SER A 8 6.41 -39.59 -38.07
CA SER A 8 5.45 -39.16 -37.06
C SER A 8 5.78 -39.82 -35.73
N MET A 9 6.23 -39.04 -34.76
CA MET A 9 6.20 -39.44 -33.35
C MET A 9 5.00 -38.77 -32.69
N LEU A 10 3.89 -39.50 -32.67
CA LEU A 10 2.81 -39.29 -31.70
C LEU A 10 3.40 -39.49 -30.30
N ALA A 11 3.71 -38.39 -29.61
CA ALA A 11 4.00 -38.43 -28.18
C ALA A 11 2.68 -38.51 -27.40
N LEU A 12 2.56 -39.59 -26.66
CA LEU A 12 1.44 -39.98 -25.80
C LEU A 12 1.17 -38.90 -24.74
N LEU A 13 -0.05 -38.36 -24.72
CA LEU A 13 -0.57 -37.58 -23.60
C LEU A 13 -0.90 -38.52 -22.44
N SER A 14 0.00 -38.62 -21.46
CA SER A 14 -0.29 -39.24 -20.16
C SER A 14 -0.91 -38.20 -19.22
N THR A 15 -2.23 -38.27 -19.05
CA THR A 15 -2.95 -37.52 -18.01
C THR A 15 -2.67 -38.12 -16.63
N PRO A 16 -2.31 -37.34 -15.60
CA PRO A 16 -2.33 -37.84 -14.24
C PRO A 16 -3.79 -38.02 -13.77
N SER A 17 -4.12 -39.23 -13.31
CA SER A 17 -5.36 -39.50 -12.55
C SER A 17 -5.28 -38.85 -11.18
N PHE A 18 -6.15 -37.88 -10.90
CA PHE A 18 -6.40 -37.40 -9.55
C PHE A 18 -7.34 -38.38 -8.86
N ALA A 19 -6.80 -39.21 -7.97
CA ALA A 19 -7.57 -40.03 -7.05
C ALA A 19 -8.24 -39.11 -6.01
N ASN A 20 -9.56 -38.92 -6.13
CA ASN A 20 -10.37 -38.27 -5.11
C ASN A 20 -10.76 -39.31 -4.06
N LYS A 21 -10.24 -39.16 -2.84
CA LYS A 21 -10.48 -40.06 -1.72
C LYS A 21 -11.00 -39.24 -0.54
N GLY A 22 -12.25 -39.50 -0.18
CA GLY A 22 -12.70 -39.42 1.21
C GLY A 22 -13.18 -38.06 1.69
N GLU A 23 -14.47 -37.85 1.48
CA GLU A 23 -15.39 -37.13 2.37
C GLU A 23 -15.13 -37.44 3.85
N GLN A 24 -15.03 -36.41 4.70
CA GLN A 24 -15.36 -36.45 6.13
C GLN A 24 -15.30 -35.02 6.71
N THR A 25 -16.44 -34.35 6.72
CA THR A 25 -16.65 -33.15 7.54
C THR A 25 -16.77 -33.55 9.01
N PRO A 26 -16.12 -32.84 9.96
CA PRO A 26 -16.36 -33.05 11.38
C PRO A 26 -17.79 -32.61 11.74
N PRO A 27 -18.46 -33.31 12.68
CA PRO A 27 -19.81 -32.96 13.10
C PRO A 27 -19.85 -31.58 13.78
N VAL A 28 -20.88 -30.83 13.42
CA VAL A 28 -21.28 -29.57 14.04
C VAL A 28 -21.71 -29.86 15.48
N ASP A 29 -20.99 -29.31 16.45
CA ASP A 29 -21.39 -29.37 17.86
C ASP A 29 -22.53 -28.37 18.10
N GLN A 30 -23.74 -28.91 18.35
CA GLN A 30 -24.91 -28.15 18.73
C GLN A 30 -24.84 -27.82 20.24
N GLY A 31 -24.07 -26.79 20.56
CA GLY A 31 -24.06 -26.16 21.89
C GLY A 31 -25.27 -25.25 22.08
N GLN A 32 -26.04 -25.53 23.13
CA GLN A 32 -27.35 -24.97 23.44
C GLN A 32 -27.32 -23.46 23.74
N GLN A 33 -28.35 -22.76 23.27
CA GLN A 33 -28.68 -21.40 23.66
C GLN A 33 -28.87 -21.30 25.17
N GLN A 34 -28.06 -20.46 25.82
CA GLN A 34 -28.47 -19.74 27.02
C GLN A 34 -28.15 -18.26 26.77
N GLN A 35 -29.21 -17.46 26.76
CA GLN A 35 -29.15 -16.02 26.65
C GLN A 35 -28.80 -15.48 28.03
N ASP A 36 -27.61 -14.89 28.18
CA ASP A 36 -27.29 -14.11 29.36
C ASP A 36 -28.21 -12.87 29.38
N PRO A 37 -28.75 -12.50 30.56
CA PRO A 37 -29.74 -11.44 30.68
C PRO A 37 -29.18 -10.09 30.24
N VAL A 38 -29.99 -9.39 29.43
CA VAL A 38 -29.81 -7.99 29.05
C VAL A 38 -29.83 -7.14 30.33
N ASP A 39 -28.67 -6.65 30.74
CA ASP A 39 -28.60 -5.67 31.83
C ASP A 39 -29.10 -4.32 31.30
N GLN A 40 -30.29 -3.93 31.76
CA GLN A 40 -30.88 -2.61 31.51
C GLN A 40 -30.14 -1.56 32.36
N GLY A 41 -28.94 -1.20 31.93
CA GLY A 41 -28.19 -0.06 32.44
C GLY A 41 -28.81 1.25 31.94
N GLN A 42 -29.38 2.01 32.86
CA GLN A 42 -30.07 3.28 32.66
C GLN A 42 -29.22 4.27 31.84
N GLN A 43 -29.77 4.78 30.74
CA GLN A 43 -29.26 6.00 30.10
C GLN A 43 -29.59 7.19 31.01
N GLN A 44 -28.75 7.41 32.02
CA GLN A 44 -28.60 8.74 32.60
C GLN A 44 -27.56 9.47 31.75
N GLN A 45 -28.00 10.58 31.16
CA GLN A 45 -27.14 11.51 30.46
C GLN A 45 -26.25 12.16 31.51
N ASP A 46 -24.98 11.76 31.58
CA ASP A 46 -23.99 12.52 32.32
C ASP A 46 -23.85 13.89 31.62
N PRO A 47 -23.89 15.00 32.37
CA PRO A 47 -23.72 16.33 31.80
C PRO A 47 -22.39 16.38 31.05
N VAL A 48 -22.41 16.94 29.83
CA VAL A 48 -21.22 17.36 29.12
C VAL A 48 -20.51 18.37 30.01
N ASP A 49 -19.51 17.90 30.76
CA ASP A 49 -18.63 18.79 31.50
C ASP A 49 -17.87 19.59 30.44
N GLN A 50 -18.17 20.88 30.37
CA GLN A 50 -17.36 21.86 29.66
C GLN A 50 -16.07 22.04 30.46
N GLY A 51 -15.25 20.98 30.48
CA GLY A 51 -13.87 21.02 30.88
C GLY A 51 -13.19 21.97 29.92
N GLN A 52 -13.04 23.22 30.37
CA GLN A 52 -12.13 24.18 29.81
C GLN A 52 -10.82 23.44 29.60
N GLN A 53 -10.48 23.17 28.34
CA GLN A 53 -9.11 22.82 27.97
C GLN A 53 -8.30 24.03 28.39
N GLN A 54 -7.78 24.00 29.61
CA GLN A 54 -6.65 24.81 29.99
C GLN A 54 -5.58 24.41 28.98
N GLN A 55 -5.47 25.22 27.94
CA GLN A 55 -4.30 25.23 27.10
C GLN A 55 -3.18 25.60 28.06
N ASP A 56 -2.42 24.60 28.50
CA ASP A 56 -1.09 24.86 29.03
C ASP A 56 -0.45 25.86 28.06
N PRO A 57 0.16 26.96 28.54
CA PRO A 57 0.77 27.93 27.66
C PRO A 57 1.67 27.18 26.71
N VAL A 58 1.37 27.24 25.41
CA VAL A 58 2.27 26.79 24.37
C VAL A 58 3.54 27.60 24.52
N ASP A 59 4.47 27.09 25.32
CA ASP A 59 5.87 27.47 25.23
C ASP A 59 6.23 27.26 23.76
N GLN A 60 6.70 28.31 23.11
CA GLN A 60 7.03 28.32 21.69
C GLN A 60 8.33 27.53 21.44
N GLY A 61 8.38 26.31 21.96
CA GLY A 61 9.33 25.28 21.61
C GLY A 61 9.05 24.83 20.18
N GLN A 62 9.63 25.58 19.24
CA GLN A 62 9.95 25.20 17.87
C GLN A 62 9.04 24.10 17.30
N GLN A 63 7.95 24.51 16.67
CA GLN A 63 7.18 23.68 15.76
C GLN A 63 8.18 22.86 14.92
N PRO A 64 8.09 21.51 14.88
CA PRO A 64 9.01 20.70 14.11
C PRO A 64 9.10 21.29 12.68
N PRO A 65 10.29 21.28 12.05
CA PRO A 65 10.47 21.88 10.73
C PRO A 65 9.31 21.47 9.85
N GLN A 66 8.63 22.46 9.24
CA GLN A 66 7.52 22.16 8.34
C GLN A 66 7.99 21.09 7.35
N PRO A 67 7.17 20.05 7.09
CA PRO A 67 7.53 19.06 6.08
C PRO A 67 7.89 19.81 4.79
N PRO A 68 8.92 19.38 4.06
CA PRO A 68 9.35 20.05 2.85
C PRO A 68 8.14 20.18 1.92
N ILE A 69 7.81 21.42 1.58
CA ILE A 69 6.85 21.70 0.52
C ILE A 69 7.55 21.30 -0.76
N VAL A 70 7.09 20.22 -1.37
CA VAL A 70 7.58 19.82 -2.68
C VAL A 70 6.87 20.65 -3.76
N ASP A 71 7.67 21.15 -4.70
CA ASP A 71 7.27 22.09 -5.76
C ASP A 71 6.15 21.54 -6.67
N ASN A 72 5.86 20.23 -6.59
CA ASN A 72 4.78 19.57 -7.31
C ASN A 72 3.38 19.75 -6.66
N GLY A 73 3.25 20.58 -5.63
CA GLY A 73 1.99 20.85 -4.94
C GLY A 73 1.51 19.71 -4.03
N GLN A 74 2.36 18.72 -3.77
CA GLN A 74 2.08 17.64 -2.83
C GLN A 74 2.46 18.09 -1.40
N SER A 75 1.58 17.86 -0.43
CA SER A 75 1.88 18.10 0.99
C SER A 75 1.60 16.82 1.79
N PRO A 76 2.53 16.35 2.62
CA PRO A 76 2.27 15.17 3.43
C PRO A 76 1.36 15.47 4.61
N ILE A 77 0.63 14.45 5.04
CA ILE A 77 -0.07 14.44 6.33
C ILE A 77 0.92 13.95 7.38
N GLN A 78 1.29 14.78 8.35
CA GLN A 78 2.07 14.32 9.51
C GLN A 78 1.18 13.42 10.38
N GLN A 79 1.48 12.13 10.44
CA GLN A 79 0.71 11.19 11.26
C GLN A 79 1.12 11.27 12.74
N LYS A 80 2.42 11.43 12.99
CA LYS A 80 3.04 11.56 14.32
C LYS A 80 4.39 12.27 14.18
N PRO A 81 5.04 12.70 15.28
CA PRO A 81 6.34 13.36 15.20
C PRO A 81 7.34 12.55 14.38
N GLY A 82 7.89 13.18 13.34
CA GLY A 82 8.87 12.56 12.44
C GLY A 82 8.31 11.54 11.44
N VAL A 83 6.99 11.40 11.29
CA VAL A 83 6.36 10.46 10.33
C VAL A 83 5.32 11.15 9.46
N TYR A 84 5.47 10.99 8.15
CA TYR A 84 4.80 11.77 7.12
C TYR A 84 4.18 10.86 6.06
N LYS A 85 2.88 11.00 5.79
CA LYS A 85 2.15 10.23 4.77
C LYS A 85 1.92 11.05 3.52
N TYR A 86 2.39 10.53 2.38
CA TYR A 86 2.11 11.04 1.05
C TYR A 86 1.04 10.16 0.41
N LEU A 87 -0.11 10.73 0.08
CA LEU A 87 -1.21 10.05 -0.60
C LEU A 87 -1.07 10.26 -2.10
N GLU A 88 -1.15 9.19 -2.91
CA GLU A 88 -0.93 9.27 -4.36
C GLU A 88 0.33 10.09 -4.71
N PRO A 89 1.51 9.69 -4.18
CA PRO A 89 2.73 10.48 -4.30
C PRO A 89 3.04 10.82 -5.76
N LYS A 90 3.54 12.03 -5.95
CA LYS A 90 3.87 12.58 -7.26
C LYS A 90 5.37 12.72 -7.41
N HIS A 91 5.88 12.45 -8.60
CA HIS A 91 7.19 12.87 -9.03
C HIS A 91 7.34 14.40 -8.85
N PRO A 92 8.54 14.94 -8.61
CA PRO A 92 8.77 16.40 -8.60
C PRO A 92 8.26 17.14 -9.84
N ALA A 93 8.16 16.44 -10.98
CA ALA A 93 7.59 16.95 -12.23
C ALA A 93 6.05 17.01 -12.26
N GLY A 94 5.35 16.55 -11.21
CA GLY A 94 3.89 16.67 -11.05
C GLY A 94 3.07 15.42 -11.39
N ASP A 95 3.64 14.45 -12.10
CA ASP A 95 2.96 13.21 -12.46
C ASP A 95 2.94 12.19 -11.32
N ARG A 96 2.03 11.21 -11.35
CA ARG A 96 2.05 10.13 -10.34
C ARG A 96 3.37 9.38 -10.40
N LEU A 97 3.94 9.12 -9.23
CA LEU A 97 5.19 8.40 -9.08
C LEU A 97 5.02 6.95 -9.54
N ASP A 98 5.94 6.45 -10.36
CA ASP A 98 5.97 5.04 -10.76
C ASP A 98 6.35 4.13 -9.58
N TRP A 99 5.80 2.92 -9.55
CA TRP A 99 6.14 1.90 -8.55
C TRP A 99 7.64 1.53 -8.56
N CYS A 100 8.35 1.78 -9.66
CA CYS A 100 9.76 1.48 -9.84
C CYS A 100 10.60 2.76 -10.06
N LEU A 101 11.85 2.75 -9.58
CA LEU A 101 12.80 3.86 -9.83
C LEU A 101 13.20 3.98 -11.29
N THR A 102 13.37 2.83 -11.92
CA THR A 102 13.73 2.67 -13.33
C THR A 102 12.85 1.59 -13.95
N TRP A 103 12.92 1.39 -15.26
CA TRP A 103 12.05 0.47 -15.99
C TRP A 103 12.06 -0.94 -15.39
N ALA A 104 10.97 -1.30 -14.70
CA ALA A 104 10.78 -2.57 -14.02
C ALA A 104 11.91 -2.97 -13.05
N ASN A 105 12.66 -2.01 -12.50
CA ASN A 105 13.78 -2.24 -11.60
C ASN A 105 13.72 -1.32 -10.39
N HIS A 106 14.20 -1.82 -9.25
CA HIS A 106 14.20 -1.10 -7.96
C HIS A 106 12.79 -0.63 -7.57
N CYS A 107 11.87 -1.58 -7.41
CA CYS A 107 10.44 -1.33 -7.23
C CYS A 107 9.98 -1.39 -5.77
N GLY A 108 8.83 -0.79 -5.49
CA GLY A 108 8.20 -0.84 -4.17
C GLY A 108 9.03 -0.12 -3.13
N GLN A 109 9.58 -0.85 -2.16
CA GLN A 109 10.31 -0.27 -1.02
C GLN A 109 11.51 0.57 -1.46
N GLU A 110 12.27 0.13 -2.46
CA GLU A 110 13.44 0.88 -2.95
C GLU A 110 13.02 2.20 -3.59
N ALA A 111 11.97 2.17 -4.41
CA ALA A 111 11.38 3.36 -4.99
C ALA A 111 10.80 4.31 -3.94
N ALA A 112 10.12 3.76 -2.93
CA ALA A 112 9.56 4.52 -1.82
C ALA A 112 10.64 5.17 -0.95
N ASN A 113 11.78 4.49 -0.72
CA ASN A 113 12.91 5.04 0.01
C ASN A 113 13.51 6.24 -0.71
N ALA A 114 13.82 6.10 -2.00
CA ALA A 114 14.37 7.21 -2.78
C ALA A 114 13.37 8.37 -2.88
N TYR A 115 12.07 8.08 -2.98
CA TYR A 115 11.05 9.13 -2.91
C TYR A 115 11.11 9.85 -1.56
N CYS A 116 11.17 9.13 -0.44
CA CYS A 116 11.32 9.74 0.87
C CYS A 116 12.59 10.60 0.98
N GLU A 117 13.72 10.13 0.44
CA GLU A 117 14.97 10.89 0.38
C GLU A 117 14.84 12.17 -0.45
N GLU A 118 14.19 12.09 -1.63
CA GLU A 118 13.87 13.24 -2.49
C GLU A 118 12.96 14.25 -1.78
N MET A 119 12.03 13.75 -0.96
CA MET A 119 11.19 14.55 -0.08
C MET A 119 11.90 14.92 1.25
N GLY A 120 13.23 14.80 1.37
CA GLY A 120 13.99 15.23 2.55
C GLY A 120 13.79 14.41 3.83
N HIS A 121 13.27 13.20 3.72
CA HIS A 121 13.14 12.21 4.80
C HIS A 121 14.24 11.15 4.73
N ARG A 122 14.33 10.29 5.74
CA ARG A 122 15.36 9.25 5.81
C ARG A 122 15.01 8.00 5.02
N MET A 123 13.76 7.51 5.12
CA MET A 123 13.31 6.29 4.46
C MET A 123 11.79 6.13 4.48
N ALA A 124 11.27 5.21 3.66
CA ALA A 124 9.90 4.76 3.74
C ALA A 124 9.76 3.66 4.80
N VAL A 125 8.72 3.75 5.63
CA VAL A 125 8.39 2.79 6.69
C VAL A 125 7.10 2.02 6.42
N ASP A 126 6.30 2.49 5.48
CA ASP A 126 5.06 1.84 5.04
C ASP A 126 4.71 2.32 3.62
N LEU A 127 4.14 1.43 2.80
CA LEU A 127 3.77 1.72 1.42
C LEU A 127 2.66 0.78 0.95
N GLU A 128 1.85 1.25 0.02
CA GLU A 128 0.83 0.42 -0.63
C GLU A 128 0.86 0.65 -2.15
N ARG A 129 0.77 -0.45 -2.92
CA ARG A 129 0.73 -0.41 -4.38
C ARG A 129 -0.66 -0.03 -4.88
N ALA A 130 -0.71 0.91 -5.81
CA ALA A 130 -1.87 1.18 -6.65
C ALA A 130 -1.61 0.54 -8.02
N ALA A 131 -2.36 -0.51 -8.36
CA ALA A 131 -2.17 -1.24 -9.60
C ALA A 131 -2.84 -0.55 -10.81
N ASP A 132 -2.24 -0.70 -11.98
CA ASP A 132 -2.84 -0.42 -13.30
C ASP A 132 -3.42 1.01 -13.45
N VAL A 133 -2.67 1.99 -12.96
CA VAL A 133 -3.11 3.38 -12.88
C VAL A 133 -2.85 4.19 -14.15
N GLY A 134 -2.25 3.54 -15.15
CA GLY A 134 -2.05 4.07 -16.49
C GLY A 134 -0.80 4.93 -16.63
N TYR A 135 -0.86 6.19 -16.19
CA TYR A 135 0.20 7.16 -16.45
C TYR A 135 1.03 7.44 -15.19
N THR A 136 2.32 7.09 -15.24
CA THR A 136 3.27 7.29 -14.13
C THR A 136 4.63 7.77 -14.64
N ARG A 137 5.42 8.36 -13.75
CA ARG A 137 6.78 8.84 -14.04
C ARG A 137 7.79 8.19 -13.10
N LEU A 138 8.86 7.67 -13.69
CA LEU A 138 9.96 7.04 -12.98
C LEU A 138 10.74 8.13 -12.22
N LEU A 139 11.19 7.82 -11.00
CA LEU A 139 11.85 8.81 -10.15
C LEU A 139 13.27 9.18 -10.61
N GLN A 140 14.00 8.23 -11.19
CA GLN A 140 15.42 8.42 -11.48
C GLN A 140 15.71 9.27 -12.74
N ASP A 141 14.79 9.30 -13.70
CA ASP A 141 14.89 10.14 -14.90
C ASP A 141 13.54 10.82 -15.13
N ASP A 142 13.53 12.14 -14.96
CA ASP A 142 12.36 12.99 -15.06
C ASP A 142 11.72 13.01 -16.45
N ARG A 143 12.33 12.39 -17.47
CA ARG A 143 11.75 12.24 -18.82
C ARG A 143 11.12 10.87 -19.05
N MET A 144 11.36 9.89 -18.17
CA MET A 144 10.84 8.54 -18.33
C MET A 144 9.42 8.40 -17.79
N VAL A 145 8.50 8.06 -18.68
CA VAL A 145 7.07 7.92 -18.39
C VAL A 145 6.60 6.53 -18.76
N CYS A 146 5.92 5.84 -17.85
CA CYS A 146 5.11 4.67 -18.16
C CYS A 146 3.71 5.16 -18.54
N ASN A 147 3.29 4.84 -19.76
CA ASN A 147 1.99 5.20 -20.32
C ASN A 147 1.27 4.00 -20.97
N GLY A 148 1.71 2.78 -20.62
CA GLY A 148 1.20 1.51 -21.14
C GLY A 148 0.49 0.69 -20.07
N TYR A 149 0.49 -0.63 -20.26
CA TYR A 149 -0.02 -1.60 -19.30
C TYR A 149 1.03 -2.69 -19.03
N PRO A 150 1.26 -3.10 -17.78
CA PRO A 150 0.79 -2.47 -16.54
C PRO A 150 1.72 -1.30 -16.14
N CYS A 151 1.13 -0.18 -15.72
CA CYS A 151 1.85 0.89 -15.03
C CYS A 151 1.26 1.03 -13.63
N ASP A 152 2.08 0.73 -12.63
CA ASP A 152 1.71 0.76 -11.23
C ASP A 152 2.27 2.00 -10.56
N SER A 153 1.65 2.41 -9.46
CA SER A 153 2.07 3.53 -8.63
C SER A 153 1.87 3.18 -7.17
N PHE A 154 1.90 4.18 -6.30
CA PHE A 154 1.63 4.04 -4.88
C PHE A 154 0.26 4.62 -4.55
N THR A 155 -0.53 3.88 -3.75
CA THR A 155 -1.69 4.44 -3.05
C THR A 155 -1.20 5.43 -1.99
N TYR A 156 -0.15 5.05 -1.26
CA TYR A 156 0.55 5.93 -0.34
C TYR A 156 2.00 5.51 -0.13
N ILE A 157 2.81 6.46 0.35
CA ILE A 157 4.12 6.23 0.97
C ILE A 157 4.13 6.93 2.33
N THR A 158 4.54 6.23 3.38
CA THR A 158 4.82 6.82 4.68
C THR A 158 6.33 6.90 4.89
N CYS A 159 6.84 8.13 5.04
CA CYS A 159 8.23 8.42 5.30
C CYS A 159 8.49 8.66 6.79
N SER A 160 9.70 8.37 7.25
CA SER A 160 10.19 8.77 8.58
C SER A 160 11.52 9.52 8.50
N ASN A 161 11.77 10.40 9.46
CA ASN A 161 13.08 11.04 9.69
C ASN A 161 13.97 10.17 10.59
#